data_AF-A0A6N7VIG4-F1
#
_entry.id   AF-A0A6N7VIG4-F1
#
_cell.length_a   1.000
_cell.length_b   1.000
_cell.length_c   1.000
_cell.angle_alpha   90.00
_cell.angle_beta   90.00
_cell.angle_gamma   90.00
#
_symmetry.space_group_name_H-M   'P 1'
#
loop_
_entity.id
_entity.type
_entity.pdbx_description
1 polymer ?
#
loop_
_entity_poly.entity_id
_entity_poly.type
_entity_poly.pdbx_seq_one_letter_code
_entity_poly.pdbx_strand_id
1 'polypeptide(L)'
;MKPKEFVESTWLDYSDVTSDCVLMDLNAYIKFQFLNHITREAMAEKLYDHFMMVELMNTCDFNKLIKSYFKCLNEILESQIETSKQKTRAQKYYEKAVSISKSKEVNFQDLMDYTRIMMCLYMAVTKNQSKLISDFDLSKGCLDMDTILTFVRRETVPALGINKRKPRFDFHNPYSMDSCILLILTLLLYKLKDGE
;
A
#
# COMPACT_ATOMS: atom_id res chain seq x y z
N MET A 1 3.91 -10.69 11.11
CA MET A 1 2.80 -9.83 11.55
C MET A 1 1.49 -10.58 11.40
N LYS A 2 0.55 -10.41 12.33
CA LYS A 2 -0.80 -11.00 12.25
C LYS A 2 -1.82 -9.91 11.85
N PRO A 3 -3.01 -10.27 11.29
CA PRO A 3 -4.04 -9.28 10.95
C PRO A 3 -4.42 -8.38 12.14
N LYS A 4 -4.55 -8.98 13.33
CA LYS A 4 -4.87 -8.25 14.57
C LYS A 4 -3.86 -7.15 14.89
N GLU A 5 -2.57 -7.48 14.86
CA GLU A 5 -1.47 -6.53 15.12
C GLU A 5 -1.51 -5.36 14.12
N PHE A 6 -1.82 -5.64 12.86
CA PHE A 6 -1.94 -4.62 11.81
C PHE A 6 -3.13 -3.70 12.05
N VAL A 7 -4.31 -4.24 12.37
CA VAL A 7 -5.53 -3.46 12.65
C VAL A 7 -5.37 -2.60 13.91
N GLU A 8 -4.74 -3.16 14.95
CA GLU A 8 -4.40 -2.43 16.18
C GLU A 8 -3.46 -1.24 15.90
N SER A 9 -2.42 -1.45 15.08
CA SER A 9 -1.43 -0.42 14.75
C SER A 9 -1.90 0.58 13.68
N THR A 10 -3.08 0.38 13.11
CA THR A 10 -3.69 1.26 12.10
C THR A 10 -5.01 1.81 12.63
N TRP A 11 -6.11 1.11 12.34
CA TRP A 11 -7.47 1.55 12.59
C TRP A 11 -7.76 1.91 14.05
N LEU A 12 -7.29 1.09 15.00
CA LEU A 12 -7.55 1.35 16.42
C LEU A 12 -6.73 2.52 16.97
N ASP A 13 -5.58 2.80 16.35
CA ASP A 13 -4.64 3.86 16.74
C ASP A 13 -4.81 5.14 15.90
N TYR A 14 -5.89 5.26 15.13
CA TYR A 14 -6.23 6.52 14.44
C TYR A 14 -6.94 7.52 15.36
N SER A 15 -6.75 8.81 15.10
CA SER A 15 -7.69 9.83 15.58
C SER A 15 -9.09 9.64 14.97
N ASP A 16 -10.15 10.12 15.64
CA ASP A 16 -11.52 10.00 15.11
C ASP A 16 -11.68 10.64 13.73
N VAL A 17 -11.02 11.78 13.49
CA VAL A 17 -11.02 12.47 12.19
C VAL A 17 -10.41 11.61 11.09
N THR A 18 -9.25 11.01 11.36
CA THR A 18 -8.60 10.09 10.41
C THR A 18 -9.46 8.86 10.16
N SER A 19 -10.07 8.29 11.20
CA SER A 19 -10.99 7.16 11.07
C SER A 19 -12.17 7.47 10.14
N ASP A 20 -12.77 8.65 10.24
CA ASP A 20 -13.88 9.04 9.36
C ASP A 20 -13.45 9.15 7.89
N CYS A 21 -12.31 9.77 7.62
CA CYS A 21 -11.74 9.84 6.27
C CYS A 21 -11.44 8.45 5.69
N VAL A 22 -10.81 7.59 6.50
CA VAL A 22 -10.55 6.19 6.14
C VAL A 22 -11.86 5.48 5.78
N LEU A 23 -12.92 5.62 6.60
CA LEU A 23 -14.21 4.98 6.34
C LEU A 23 -14.82 5.38 4.99
N MET A 24 -14.70 6.65 4.61
CA MET A 24 -15.18 7.13 3.31
C MET A 24 -14.47 6.40 2.16
N ASP A 25 -13.14 6.23 2.24
CA ASP A 25 -12.38 5.51 1.23
C ASP A 25 -12.58 3.98 1.26
N LEU A 26 -12.79 3.42 2.46
CA LEU A 26 -12.99 1.98 2.64
C LEU A 26 -14.33 1.47 2.13
N ASN A 27 -15.35 2.34 1.99
CA ASN A 27 -16.62 1.98 1.35
C ASN A 27 -16.43 1.39 -0.07
N ALA A 28 -15.33 1.71 -0.74
CA ALA A 28 -15.00 1.15 -2.05
C ALA A 28 -14.59 -0.33 -2.00
N TYR A 29 -14.13 -0.83 -0.84
CA TYR A 29 -13.54 -2.16 -0.69
C TYR A 29 -14.35 -3.07 0.24
N ILE A 30 -15.03 -2.49 1.22
CA ILE A 30 -15.84 -3.20 2.22
C ILE A 30 -17.25 -2.62 2.16
N LYS A 31 -18.26 -3.41 1.77
CA LYS A 31 -19.64 -2.94 1.72
C LYS A 31 -20.23 -2.85 3.14
N PHE A 32 -20.45 -1.63 3.62
CA PHE A 32 -21.09 -1.35 4.90
C PHE A 32 -22.61 -1.22 4.74
N GLN A 33 -23.30 -2.28 4.35
CA GLN A 33 -24.70 -2.15 3.95
C GLN A 33 -25.70 -1.83 5.10
N PHE A 34 -25.32 -1.76 6.39
CA PHE A 34 -26.33 -1.71 7.47
C PHE A 34 -25.96 -0.99 8.78
N LEU A 35 -24.98 -0.07 8.82
CA LEU A 35 -24.60 0.56 10.10
C LEU A 35 -24.74 2.08 10.05
N ASN A 36 -25.80 2.59 10.67
CA ASN A 36 -26.04 4.04 10.82
C ASN A 36 -24.99 4.72 11.72
N HIS A 37 -24.33 3.94 12.59
CA HIS A 37 -23.15 4.32 13.37
C HIS A 37 -22.20 3.12 13.44
N ILE A 38 -20.99 3.27 12.91
CA ILE A 38 -19.94 2.26 12.98
C ILE A 38 -19.01 2.64 14.14
N THR A 39 -18.97 1.83 15.21
CA THR A 39 -17.99 2.06 16.28
C THR A 39 -16.60 1.62 15.81
N ARG A 40 -15.56 2.11 16.50
CA ARG A 40 -14.18 1.77 16.21
C ARG A 40 -13.94 0.26 16.33
N GLU A 41 -14.54 -0.37 17.34
CA GLU A 41 -14.44 -1.81 17.58
C GLU A 41 -15.17 -2.62 16.49
N ALA A 42 -16.38 -2.21 16.12
CA ALA A 42 -17.15 -2.86 15.07
C ALA A 42 -16.44 -2.81 13.71
N MET A 43 -15.74 -1.72 13.43
CA MET A 43 -14.92 -1.61 12.22
C MET A 43 -13.63 -2.44 12.30
N ALA A 44 -12.98 -2.49 13.47
CA ALA A 44 -11.82 -3.34 13.68
C ALA A 44 -12.15 -4.82 13.44
N GLU A 45 -13.31 -5.27 13.95
CA GLU A 45 -13.84 -6.61 13.71
C GLU A 45 -14.08 -6.86 12.21
N LYS A 46 -14.73 -5.92 11.51
CA LYS A 46 -14.92 -6.02 10.05
C LYS A 46 -13.60 -6.11 9.27
N LEU A 47 -12.60 -5.32 9.63
CA LEU A 47 -11.29 -5.38 8.99
C LEU A 47 -10.61 -6.72 9.24
N TYR A 48 -10.71 -7.23 10.48
CA TYR A 48 -10.17 -8.54 10.83
C TYR A 48 -10.85 -9.66 10.04
N ASP A 49 -12.19 -9.69 10.01
CA ASP A 49 -12.97 -10.64 9.23
C ASP A 49 -12.64 -10.56 7.74
N HIS A 50 -12.47 -9.34 7.22
CA HIS A 50 -12.09 -9.14 5.82
C HIS A 50 -10.73 -9.77 5.51
N PHE A 51 -9.71 -9.54 6.36
CA PHE A 51 -8.40 -10.17 6.17
C PHE A 51 -8.46 -11.69 6.28
N MET A 52 -9.23 -12.23 7.23
CA MET A 52 -9.44 -13.68 7.34
C MET A 52 -10.11 -14.27 6.08
N MET A 53 -11.09 -13.57 5.52
CA MET A 53 -11.74 -13.98 4.28
C MET A 53 -10.77 -13.92 3.09
N VAL A 54 -9.89 -12.92 3.01
CA VAL A 54 -8.84 -12.86 1.99
C VAL A 54 -7.86 -14.03 2.16
N GLU A 55 -7.40 -14.33 3.37
CA GLU A 55 -6.53 -15.48 3.67
C GLU A 55 -7.16 -16.79 3.19
N LEU A 56 -8.44 -17.00 3.52
CA LEU A 56 -9.21 -18.19 3.13
C LEU A 56 -9.37 -18.30 1.60
N MET A 57 -9.80 -17.22 0.93
CA MET A 57 -10.10 -17.22 -0.50
C MET A 57 -8.84 -17.37 -1.38
N ASN A 58 -7.68 -16.93 -0.88
CA ASN A 58 -6.42 -16.97 -1.63
C ASN A 58 -5.46 -18.06 -1.12
N THR A 59 -5.92 -18.91 -0.18
CA THR A 59 -5.14 -19.98 0.46
C THR A 59 -3.75 -19.48 0.89
N CYS A 60 -3.74 -18.41 1.67
CA CYS A 60 -2.53 -17.72 2.10
C CYS A 60 -2.65 -17.24 3.54
N ASP A 61 -1.51 -16.96 4.18
CA ASP A 61 -1.49 -16.27 5.46
C ASP A 61 -1.24 -14.77 5.26
N PHE A 62 -1.45 -14.00 6.32
CA PHE A 62 -1.30 -12.55 6.30
C PHE A 62 0.12 -12.12 5.97
N ASN A 63 1.13 -12.89 6.38
CA ASN A 63 2.52 -12.60 6.00
C ASN A 63 2.70 -12.68 4.49
N LYS A 64 2.10 -13.67 3.81
CA LYS A 64 2.11 -13.79 2.34
C LYS A 64 1.34 -12.64 1.67
N LEU A 65 0.31 -12.09 2.31
CA LEU A 65 -0.33 -10.83 1.86
C LEU A 65 0.66 -9.67 1.90
N ILE A 66 1.35 -9.46 3.02
CA ILE A 66 2.37 -8.41 3.18
C ILE A 66 3.53 -8.60 2.16
N LYS A 67 3.97 -9.83 1.92
CA LYS A 67 4.97 -10.11 0.87
C LYS A 67 4.47 -9.78 -0.52
N SER A 68 3.20 -10.01 -0.80
CA SER A 68 2.59 -9.67 -2.10
C SER A 68 2.47 -8.15 -2.28
N TYR A 69 2.12 -7.44 -1.21
CA TYR A 69 2.17 -5.97 -1.16
C TYR A 69 3.57 -5.44 -1.50
N PHE A 70 4.62 -5.97 -0.87
CA PHE A 70 5.99 -5.56 -1.19
C PHE A 70 6.41 -5.88 -2.62
N LYS A 71 6.12 -7.11 -3.07
CA LYS A 71 6.46 -7.54 -4.42
C LYS A 71 5.84 -6.60 -5.45
N CYS A 72 4.56 -6.25 -5.26
CA CYS A 72 3.83 -5.37 -6.15
C CYS A 72 4.50 -3.99 -6.26
N LEU A 73 4.81 -3.35 -5.13
CA LEU A 73 5.42 -2.02 -5.13
C LEU A 73 6.85 -2.03 -5.66
N ASN A 74 7.62 -3.10 -5.39
CA ASN A 74 8.94 -3.29 -5.99
C ASN A 74 8.83 -3.36 -7.52
N GLU A 75 7.91 -4.16 -8.07
CA GLU A 75 7.73 -4.31 -9.53
C GLU A 75 7.30 -3.01 -10.22
N ILE A 76 6.58 -2.13 -9.52
CA ILE A 76 6.20 -0.81 -10.05
C ILE A 76 7.45 0.08 -10.15
N LEU A 77 8.29 0.09 -9.12
CA LEU A 77 9.36 1.07 -8.97
C LEU A 77 10.71 0.63 -9.53
N GLU A 78 11.03 -0.66 -9.58
CA GLU A 78 12.36 -1.17 -9.92
C GLU A 78 12.91 -0.58 -11.22
N SER A 79 12.08 -0.56 -12.26
CA SER A 79 12.46 -0.04 -13.59
C SER A 79 12.59 1.49 -13.66
N GLN A 80 12.20 2.20 -12.61
CA GLN A 80 12.14 3.67 -12.56
C GLN A 80 13.31 4.26 -11.74
N ILE A 81 14.10 3.42 -11.06
CA ILE A 81 15.22 3.87 -10.25
C ILE A 81 16.50 3.92 -11.10
N GLU A 82 17.16 5.08 -11.13
CA GLU A 82 18.44 5.22 -11.79
C GLU A 82 19.51 4.38 -11.07
N THR A 83 20.10 3.43 -11.79
CA THR A 83 21.18 2.58 -11.28
C THR A 83 22.52 3.08 -11.79
N SER A 84 23.44 3.38 -10.88
CA SER A 84 24.78 3.84 -11.24
C SER A 84 25.85 3.27 -10.29
N LYS A 85 27.13 3.37 -10.70
CA LYS A 85 28.25 2.90 -9.88
C LYS A 85 28.37 3.69 -8.57
N GLN A 86 28.15 5.01 -8.63
CA GLN A 86 28.05 5.86 -7.45
C GLN A 86 26.58 6.02 -7.09
N LYS A 87 26.09 5.16 -6.20
CA LYS A 87 24.67 5.06 -5.87
C LYS A 87 24.02 6.41 -5.61
N THR A 88 22.97 6.67 -6.38
CA THR A 88 22.12 7.86 -6.27
C THR A 88 21.32 7.82 -4.95
N ARG A 89 20.70 8.94 -4.57
CA ARG A 89 19.88 8.97 -3.35
C ARG A 89 18.66 8.05 -3.50
N ALA A 90 17.97 8.10 -4.64
CA ALA A 90 16.85 7.21 -4.94
C ALA A 90 17.26 5.73 -4.86
N GLN A 91 18.41 5.36 -5.46
CA GLN A 91 18.92 3.99 -5.43
C GLN A 91 19.18 3.50 -4.00
N LYS A 92 19.86 4.30 -3.15
CA LYS A 92 20.16 3.92 -1.77
C LYS A 92 18.90 3.64 -0.95
N TYR A 93 17.88 4.49 -1.08
CA TYR A 93 16.63 4.32 -0.34
C TYR A 93 15.77 3.19 -0.90
N TYR A 94 15.71 3.02 -2.22
CA TYR A 94 15.04 1.87 -2.83
C TYR A 94 15.67 0.55 -2.36
N GLU A 95 17.00 0.43 -2.37
CA GLU A 95 17.69 -0.75 -1.85
C GLU A 95 17.42 -0.99 -0.36
N LYS A 96 17.35 0.08 0.45
CA LYS A 96 16.95 -0.01 1.86
C LYS A 96 15.53 -0.59 1.99
N ALA A 97 14.55 -0.06 1.26
CA ALA A 97 13.19 -0.59 1.26
C ALA A 97 13.14 -2.05 0.78
N VAL A 98 13.83 -2.38 -0.32
CA VAL A 98 13.92 -3.76 -0.81
C VAL A 98 14.54 -4.70 0.24
N SER A 99 15.53 -4.24 1.02
CA SER A 99 16.09 -5.05 2.11
C SER A 99 15.05 -5.41 3.18
N ILE A 100 14.17 -4.47 3.55
CA ILE A 100 13.03 -4.73 4.46
C ILE A 100 12.08 -5.77 3.85
N SER A 101 11.76 -5.63 2.55
CA SER A 101 10.86 -6.57 1.88
C SER A 101 11.37 -8.02 1.86
N LYS A 102 12.69 -8.21 1.98
CA LYS A 102 13.36 -9.52 1.99
C LYS A 102 13.52 -10.12 3.39
N SER A 103 13.28 -9.36 4.46
CA SER A 103 13.35 -9.86 5.85
C SER A 103 12.40 -11.04 6.07
N LYS A 104 12.82 -12.06 6.83
CA LYS A 104 11.96 -13.23 7.11
C LYS A 104 10.74 -12.83 7.94
N GLU A 105 10.97 -11.98 8.93
CA GLU A 105 9.94 -11.39 9.78
C GLU A 105 9.93 -9.89 9.55
N VAL A 106 8.73 -9.33 9.55
CA VAL A 106 8.48 -7.90 9.31
C VAL A 106 7.51 -7.46 10.38
N ASN A 107 7.93 -6.48 11.18
CA ASN A 107 7.08 -5.83 12.17
C ASN A 107 6.36 -4.61 11.56
N PHE A 108 5.51 -3.95 12.34
CA PHE A 108 4.74 -2.82 11.84
C PHE A 108 5.61 -1.60 11.47
N GLN A 109 6.67 -1.33 12.23
CA GLN A 109 7.58 -0.23 11.92
C GLN A 109 8.33 -0.46 10.60
N ASP A 110 8.77 -1.70 10.34
CA ASP A 110 9.39 -2.08 9.08
C ASP A 110 8.45 -1.84 7.90
N LEU A 111 7.17 -2.23 8.05
CA LEU A 111 6.14 -2.00 7.04
C LEU A 111 5.93 -0.49 6.79
N MET A 112 5.85 0.31 7.85
CA MET A 112 5.72 1.77 7.75
C MET A 112 6.92 2.43 7.07
N ASP A 113 8.15 2.04 7.46
CA ASP A 113 9.39 2.55 6.87
C ASP A 113 9.49 2.20 5.39
N TYR A 114 9.15 0.95 5.04
CA TYR A 114 9.06 0.51 3.65
C TYR A 114 8.06 1.35 2.86
N THR A 115 6.81 1.44 3.35
CA THR A 115 5.73 2.13 2.64
C THR A 115 6.05 3.61 2.45
N ARG A 116 6.59 4.27 3.48
CA ARG A 116 7.01 5.67 3.38
C ARG A 116 8.04 5.85 2.27
N ILE A 117 9.11 5.07 2.27
CA ILE A 117 10.17 5.18 1.26
C ILE A 117 9.60 4.94 -0.14
N MET A 118 8.85 3.85 -0.31
CA MET A 118 8.30 3.46 -1.62
C MET A 118 7.30 4.50 -2.15
N MET A 119 6.45 5.06 -1.29
CA MET A 119 5.48 6.06 -1.73
C MET A 119 6.13 7.42 -2.05
N CYS A 120 7.17 7.83 -1.30
CA CYS A 120 7.96 9.01 -1.66
C CYS A 120 8.66 8.84 -3.02
N LEU A 121 9.23 7.65 -3.29
CA LEU A 121 9.81 7.32 -4.60
C LEU A 121 8.74 7.32 -5.70
N TYR A 122 7.58 6.72 -5.44
CA TYR A 122 6.46 6.70 -6.38
C TYR A 122 5.99 8.10 -6.75
N MET A 123 5.88 9.00 -5.77
CA MET A 123 5.54 10.41 -6.00
C MET A 123 6.58 11.15 -6.84
N ALA A 124 7.87 10.82 -6.70
CA ALA A 124 8.91 11.38 -7.57
C ALA A 124 8.77 10.86 -9.01
N VAL A 125 8.49 9.57 -9.20
CA VAL A 125 8.27 8.96 -10.52
C VAL A 125 7.05 9.57 -11.22
N THR A 126 5.92 9.72 -10.52
CA THR A 126 4.70 10.31 -11.09
C THR A 126 4.92 11.77 -11.52
N LYS A 127 5.67 12.55 -10.73
CA LYS A 127 6.04 13.93 -11.07
C LYS A 127 7.05 14.02 -12.22
N ASN A 128 7.96 13.05 -12.34
CA ASN A 128 9.05 13.06 -13.33
C ASN A 128 8.66 12.44 -14.69
N GLN A 129 7.36 12.28 -14.97
CA GLN A 129 6.83 11.76 -16.25
C GLN A 129 7.50 10.44 -16.70
N SER A 130 7.73 9.51 -15.75
CA SER A 130 8.32 8.19 -16.02
C SER A 130 9.75 8.19 -16.55
N LYS A 131 10.52 9.25 -16.30
CA LYS A 131 11.99 9.20 -16.41
C LYS A 131 12.59 8.53 -15.19
N LEU A 132 13.76 7.91 -15.37
CA LEU A 132 14.55 7.37 -14.26
C LEU A 132 14.79 8.46 -13.21
N ILE A 133 14.61 8.10 -11.94
CA ILE A 133 14.83 8.99 -10.79
C ILE A 133 16.17 8.69 -10.11
N SER A 134 16.98 9.72 -9.88
CA SER A 134 18.21 9.67 -9.08
C SER A 134 18.05 10.30 -7.69
N ASP A 135 17.07 11.18 -7.52
CA ASP A 135 16.80 11.89 -6.29
C ASP A 135 15.30 12.02 -6.02
N PHE A 136 14.93 12.25 -4.76
CA PHE A 136 13.54 12.38 -4.33
C PHE A 136 13.42 13.04 -2.95
N ASP A 137 12.25 13.61 -2.66
CA ASP A 137 11.90 14.12 -1.34
C ASP A 137 11.36 13.00 -0.44
N LEU A 138 11.98 12.79 0.72
CA LEU A 138 11.59 11.81 1.75
C LEU A 138 10.74 12.43 2.87
N SER A 139 10.38 13.71 2.75
CA SER A 139 9.49 14.38 3.69
C SER A 139 8.09 13.73 3.68
N LYS A 140 7.37 13.82 4.80
CA LYS A 140 5.96 13.39 4.83
C LYS A 140 5.10 14.25 3.90
N GLY A 141 5.42 15.55 3.77
CA GLY A 141 4.66 16.50 2.97
C GLY A 141 4.67 16.23 1.46
N CYS A 142 5.56 15.35 0.98
CA CYS A 142 5.54 14.94 -0.43
C CYS A 142 4.44 13.90 -0.75
N LEU A 143 3.85 13.28 0.29
CA LEU A 143 2.84 12.21 0.16
C LEU A 143 1.45 12.80 -0.03
N ASP A 144 1.01 12.84 -1.28
CA ASP A 144 -0.36 13.14 -1.65
C ASP A 144 -1.14 11.82 -1.83
N MET A 145 -1.99 11.51 -0.86
CA MET A 145 -2.73 10.24 -0.82
C MET A 145 -3.69 10.07 -2.00
N ASP A 146 -4.46 11.11 -2.34
CA ASP A 146 -5.44 11.05 -3.43
C ASP A 146 -4.74 10.82 -4.76
N THR A 147 -3.61 11.52 -4.95
CA THR A 147 -2.72 11.31 -6.10
C THR A 147 -2.21 9.87 -6.10
N ILE A 148 -1.61 9.38 -5.02
CA ILE A 148 -1.07 8.01 -4.94
C ILE A 148 -2.15 6.97 -5.27
N LEU A 149 -3.29 6.99 -4.58
CA LEU A 149 -4.36 6.02 -4.76
C LEU A 149 -4.94 6.08 -6.19
N THR A 150 -5.07 7.28 -6.77
CA THR A 150 -5.54 7.46 -8.15
C THR A 150 -4.56 6.87 -9.16
N PHE A 151 -3.25 7.14 -9.01
CA PHE A 151 -2.23 6.62 -9.92
C PHE A 151 -2.07 5.10 -9.79
N VAL A 152 -2.03 4.56 -8.57
CA VAL A 152 -1.94 3.12 -8.33
C VAL A 152 -3.13 2.38 -8.97
N ARG A 153 -4.36 2.88 -8.82
CA ARG A 153 -5.55 2.28 -9.46
C ARG A 153 -5.49 2.30 -11.00
N ARG A 154 -4.74 3.24 -11.59
CA ARG A 154 -4.57 3.40 -13.04
C ARG A 154 -3.29 2.75 -13.57
N GLU A 155 -2.50 2.10 -12.72
CA GLU A 155 -1.31 1.39 -13.14
C GLU A 155 -1.66 0.35 -14.20
N THR A 156 -0.81 0.26 -15.21
CA THR A 156 -0.99 -0.67 -16.31
C THR A 156 0.29 -1.42 -16.60
N VAL A 157 0.16 -2.65 -17.09
CA VAL A 157 1.28 -3.50 -17.51
C VAL A 157 1.12 -3.90 -18.97
N PRO A 158 2.21 -4.21 -19.69
CA PRO A 158 2.11 -4.81 -21.01
C PRO A 158 1.29 -6.10 -20.98
N ALA A 159 0.36 -6.25 -21.91
CA ALA A 159 -0.35 -7.52 -22.10
C ALA A 159 0.54 -8.49 -22.87
N LEU A 160 0.77 -9.69 -22.33
CA LEU A 160 1.56 -10.73 -23.00
C LEU A 160 0.99 -11.03 -24.39
N GLY A 161 1.84 -10.95 -25.42
CA GLY A 161 1.49 -11.29 -26.80
C GLY A 161 0.68 -10.23 -27.57
N ILE A 162 0.44 -9.04 -27.01
CA ILE A 162 -0.31 -7.96 -27.68
C ILE A 162 0.37 -6.62 -27.40
N ASN A 163 0.50 -5.75 -28.42
CA ASN A 163 0.89 -4.33 -28.24
C ASN A 163 -0.23 -3.49 -27.59
N LYS A 164 -0.74 -3.94 -26.44
CA LYS A 164 -1.74 -3.25 -25.62
C LYS A 164 -1.32 -3.30 -24.16
N ARG A 165 -1.73 -2.30 -23.40
CA ARG A 165 -1.58 -2.28 -21.94
C ARG A 165 -2.89 -2.74 -21.30
N LYS A 166 -2.79 -3.49 -20.21
CA LYS A 166 -3.94 -3.88 -19.37
C LYS A 166 -3.80 -3.30 -17.97
N PRO A 167 -4.89 -3.12 -17.21
CA PRO A 167 -4.81 -2.77 -15.80
C PRO A 167 -3.87 -3.73 -15.06
N ARG A 168 -3.01 -3.18 -14.20
CA ARG A 168 -2.14 -3.98 -13.33
C ARG A 168 -2.94 -4.73 -12.28
N PHE A 169 -3.99 -4.09 -11.78
CA PHE A 169 -4.82 -4.57 -10.69
C PHE A 169 -6.24 -4.89 -11.14
N ASP A 170 -6.80 -5.94 -10.55
CA ASP A 170 -8.22 -6.29 -10.70
C ASP A 170 -8.96 -6.14 -9.36
N PHE A 171 -9.83 -5.13 -9.30
CA PHE A 171 -10.63 -4.78 -8.12
C PHE A 171 -12.08 -5.29 -8.16
N HIS A 172 -12.45 -6.15 -9.13
CA HIS A 172 -13.83 -6.65 -9.22
C HIS A 172 -14.19 -7.56 -8.03
N ASN A 173 -13.22 -8.34 -7.54
CA ASN A 173 -13.39 -9.15 -6.34
C ASN A 173 -12.80 -8.40 -5.12
N PRO A 174 -13.62 -8.00 -4.14
CA PRO A 174 -13.13 -7.28 -2.96
C PRO A 174 -12.20 -8.13 -2.08
N TYR A 175 -12.27 -9.46 -2.18
CA TYR A 175 -11.41 -10.38 -1.43
C TYR A 175 -10.19 -10.87 -2.23
N SER A 176 -9.89 -10.27 -3.38
CA SER A 176 -8.68 -10.58 -4.16
C SER A 176 -7.41 -10.05 -3.48
N MET A 177 -6.27 -10.63 -3.83
CA MET A 177 -4.95 -10.09 -3.45
C MET A 177 -4.80 -8.61 -3.86
N ASP A 178 -5.24 -8.24 -5.06
CA ASP A 178 -5.10 -6.89 -5.60
C ASP A 178 -5.92 -5.87 -4.79
N SER A 179 -7.17 -6.19 -4.49
CA SER A 179 -8.02 -5.37 -3.62
C SER A 179 -7.43 -5.22 -2.22
N CYS A 180 -6.89 -6.32 -1.67
CA CYS A 180 -6.26 -6.31 -0.35
C CYS A 180 -4.97 -5.48 -0.32
N ILE A 181 -4.15 -5.50 -1.38
CA ILE A 181 -2.95 -4.64 -1.51
C ILE A 181 -3.34 -3.17 -1.41
N LEU A 182 -4.42 -2.76 -2.07
CA LEU A 182 -4.89 -1.37 -2.06
C LEU A 182 -5.52 -0.99 -0.71
N LEU A 183 -6.22 -1.91 -0.05
CA LEU A 183 -6.70 -1.75 1.33
C LEU A 183 -5.54 -1.49 2.29
N ILE A 184 -4.50 -2.33 2.25
CA ILE A 184 -3.29 -2.20 3.08
C ILE A 184 -2.61 -0.84 2.80
N LEU A 185 -2.46 -0.48 1.52
CA LEU A 185 -1.86 0.80 1.14
C LEU A 185 -2.66 1.98 1.72
N THR A 186 -3.99 1.94 1.60
CA THR A 186 -4.88 3.01 2.10
C THR A 186 -4.69 3.21 3.61
N LEU A 187 -4.76 2.12 4.39
CA LEU A 187 -4.55 2.19 5.84
C LEU A 187 -3.15 2.72 6.19
N LEU A 188 -2.09 2.22 5.55
CA LEU A 188 -0.73 2.70 5.85
C LEU A 188 -0.54 4.18 5.48
N LEU A 189 -1.12 4.67 4.38
CA LEU A 189 -1.07 6.09 4.00
C LEU A 189 -1.77 6.97 5.04
N TYR A 190 -2.93 6.57 5.53
CA TYR A 190 -3.61 7.28 6.61
C TYR A 190 -2.77 7.28 7.89
N LYS A 191 -2.13 6.16 8.23
CA LYS A 191 -1.24 6.10 9.40
C LYS A 191 -0.02 7.01 9.29
N LEU A 192 0.52 7.17 8.08
CA LEU A 192 1.62 8.10 7.84
C LEU A 192 1.22 9.57 8.03
N LYS A 193 -0.06 9.89 7.75
CA LYS A 193 -0.63 11.24 7.91
C LYS A 193 -1.12 11.56 9.33
N ASP A 194 -1.71 10.60 10.03
CA ASP A 194 -2.33 10.80 11.35
C ASP A 194 -1.35 11.21 12.47
N GLY A 195 -0.05 11.00 12.27
CA GLY A 195 1.01 11.50 13.17
C GLY A 195 1.38 12.98 12.95
N GLU A 196 0.38 13.84 12.72
CA GLU A 196 0.42 15.31 12.72
C GLU A 196 -0.32 15.86 13.93
#